data_AF-A0A1G1ZMP9-F1
#
_entry.id   AF-A0A1G1ZMP9-F1
#
_cell.length_a   1.000
_cell.length_b   1.000
_cell.length_c   1.000
_cell.angle_alpha   90.00
_cell.angle_beta   90.00
_cell.angle_gamma   90.00
#
_symmetry.space_group_name_H-M   'P 1'
#
loop_
_entity.id
_entity.type
_entity.pdbx_description
1 polymer ?
#
loop_
_entity_poly.entity_id
_entity_poly.type
_entity_poly.pdbx_seq_one_letter_code
_entity_poly.pdbx_strand_id
1 'polypeptide(L)' 'MLRKKVARTKAGILKDIKLHPNKHRHNLNDLIICCTIDGIVIFSLIGVHQEYVDLGVSGGIKCDVIGGLCACRGWH' A
#
# COMPACT_ATOMS: atom_id res chain seq x y z
N MET A 1 1.16 -30.24 8.94
CA MET A 1 2.22 -29.30 8.50
C MET A 1 1.82 -27.87 8.85
N LEU A 2 2.29 -27.35 9.99
CA LEU A 2 2.14 -25.94 10.33
C LEU A 2 3.05 -25.13 9.39
N ARG A 3 2.47 -24.49 8.37
CA ARG A 3 3.19 -23.50 7.57
C ARG A 3 3.63 -22.40 8.55
N LYS A 4 4.94 -22.27 8.82
CA LYS A 4 5.50 -21.09 9.48
C LYS A 4 4.98 -19.87 8.70
N LYS A 5 4.02 -19.13 9.25
CA LYS A 5 3.66 -17.81 8.70
C LYS A 5 4.95 -17.00 8.77
N VAL A 6 5.57 -16.74 7.62
CA VAL A 6 6.66 -15.78 7.53
C VAL A 6 6.09 -14.48 8.09
N ALA A 7 6.68 -13.98 9.19
CA ALA A 7 6.22 -12.76 9.82
C ALA A 7 6.22 -11.65 8.77
N ARG A 8 5.06 -11.02 8.55
CA ARG A 8 4.93 -9.92 7.62
C ARG A 8 5.60 -8.70 8.25
N THR A 9 6.84 -8.40 7.85
CA THR A 9 7.60 -7.29 8.42
C THR A 9 7.47 -6.03 7.56
N LYS A 10 7.61 -4.86 8.20
CA LYS A 10 7.63 -3.56 7.51
C LYS A 10 8.70 -3.52 6.42
N ALA A 11 9.90 -4.01 6.73
CA ALA A 11 11.01 -4.07 5.79
C ALA A 11 10.73 -4.99 4.60
N GLY A 12 10.06 -6.13 4.83
CA GLY A 12 9.64 -7.05 3.79
C GLY A 12 8.64 -6.41 2.82
N ILE A 13 7.59 -5.78 3.35
CA ILE A 13 6.59 -5.09 2.54
C ILE A 13 7.24 -3.95 1.74
N LEU A 14 8.07 -3.13 2.39
CA LEU A 14 8.76 -2.02 1.74
C LEU A 14 9.64 -2.49 0.57
N LYS A 15 10.40 -3.58 0.77
CA LYS A 15 11.20 -4.18 -0.29
C LYS A 15 10.32 -4.68 -1.43
N ASP A 16 9.19 -5.30 -1.12
CA ASP A 16 8.26 -5.84 -2.12
C ASP A 16 7.58 -4.74 -2.95
N ILE A 17 7.14 -3.65 -2.32
CA ILE A 17 6.59 -2.48 -3.04
C ILE A 17 7.61 -1.91 -4.02
N LYS A 18 8.88 -1.76 -3.59
CA LYS A 18 9.94 -1.21 -4.44
C LYS A 18 10.28 -2.10 -5.63
N LEU A 19 10.30 -3.42 -5.43
CA LEU A 19 10.64 -4.38 -6.48
C LEU A 19 9.48 -4.67 -7.42
N HIS A 20 8.24 -4.61 -6.91
CA HIS A 20 7.05 -5.04 -7.62
C HIS A 20 5.87 -4.08 -7.44
N PRO A 21 6.02 -2.77 -7.74
CA PRO A 21 4.99 -1.76 -7.45
C PRO A 21 3.63 -2.08 -8.11
N ASN A 22 3.65 -2.68 -9.29
CA ASN A 22 2.44 -3.10 -10.01
C ASN A 22 1.58 -4.13 -9.25
N LYS A 23 2.17 -4.91 -8.33
CA LYS A 23 1.44 -5.87 -7.47
C LYS A 23 0.79 -5.21 -6.24
N HIS A 24 1.16 -3.96 -5.96
CA HIS A 24 0.67 -3.18 -4.82
C HIS A 24 -0.39 -2.15 -5.23
N ARG A 25 -1.06 -2.39 -6.35
CA ARG A 25 -2.23 -1.63 -6.79
C ARG A 25 -3.46 -2.16 -6.05
N HIS A 26 -3.99 -1.36 -5.14
CA HIS A 26 -5.03 -1.78 -4.19
C HIS A 26 -6.22 -0.84 -4.22
N ASN A 27 -7.42 -1.34 -3.92
CA ASN A 27 -8.49 -0.47 -3.44
C ASN A 27 -8.19 -0.06 -1.98
N LEU A 28 -8.98 0.84 -1.40
CA LEU A 28 -8.76 1.32 -0.04
C LEU A 28 -8.67 0.19 1.02
N ASN A 29 -9.58 -0.80 0.96
CA ASN A 29 -9.60 -1.88 1.95
C ASN A 29 -8.33 -2.75 1.85
N ASP A 30 -7.93 -3.08 0.63
CA ASP A 30 -6.74 -3.87 0.36
C ASP A 30 -5.46 -3.11 0.72
N LEU A 31 -5.44 -1.78 0.53
CA LEU A 31 -4.32 -0.93 0.95
C LEU A 31 -4.18 -0.94 2.47
N ILE A 32 -5.29 -0.82 3.21
CA ILE A 32 -5.30 -0.88 4.67
C ILE A 32 -4.77 -2.24 5.14
N ILE A 33 -5.26 -3.33 4.55
CA ILE A 33 -4.77 -4.69 4.84
C ILE A 33 -3.29 -4.82 4.49
N CYS A 34 -2.85 -4.23 3.38
CA CYS A 34 -1.47 -4.27 2.94
C CYS A 34 -0.52 -3.57 3.92
N CYS A 35 -0.97 -2.44 4.47
CA CYS A 35 -0.21 -1.62 5.40
C CYS A 35 -0.37 -2.03 6.87
N THR A 36 -1.19 -3.05 7.16
CA THR A 36 -1.41 -3.54 8.54
C THR A 36 -0.39 -4.62 8.91
N ILE A 37 0.28 -4.42 10.04
CA ILE A 37 1.19 -5.39 10.65
C ILE A 37 0.75 -5.59 12.10
N ASP A 38 0.52 -6.85 12.50
CA ASP A 38 0.08 -7.21 13.86
C ASP A 38 -1.12 -6.38 14.36
N GLY A 39 -2.06 -6.09 13.46
CA GLY A 39 -3.29 -5.33 13.74
C GLY A 39 -3.13 -3.81 13.73
N ILE A 40 -1.93 -3.29 13.46
CA ILE A 40 -1.64 -1.86 13.45
C ILE A 40 -1.38 -1.38 12.02
N VAL A 41 -2.09 -0.33 11.60
CA VAL A 41 -1.87 0.33 10.30
C VAL A 41 -0.58 1.15 10.35
N ILE A 42 0.37 0.81 9.48
CA ILE A 42 1.66 1.48 9.39
C ILE A 42 1.59 2.57 8.32
N PHE A 43 1.29 3.80 8.72
CA PHE A 43 1.13 4.95 7.81
C PHE A 43 2.34 5.20 6.89
N SER A 44 3.56 4.88 7.32
CA SER A 44 4.72 5.02 6.43
C SER A 44 4.67 4.10 5.21
N LEU A 45 3.95 2.97 5.27
CA LEU A 45 3.76 2.10 4.11
C LEU A 45 2.78 2.70 3.10
N ILE A 46 1.78 3.48 3.55
CA ILE A 46 0.88 4.24 2.68
C ILE A 46 1.67 5.30 1.91
N GLY A 47 2.57 6.02 2.58
CA GLY A 47 3.46 6.98 1.90
C GLY A 47 4.37 6.31 0.85
N VAL A 48 4.85 5.10 1.12
CA VAL A 48 5.63 4.33 0.15
C VAL A 48 4.76 3.89 -1.06
N HIS A 49 3.47 3.61 -0.88
CA HIS A 49 2.57 3.39 -2.01
C HIS A 49 2.48 4.63 -2.89
N GLN A 50 2.29 5.81 -2.31
CA GLN A 50 2.29 7.06 -3.09
C GLN A 50 3.60 7.28 -3.85
N GLU A 51 4.74 6.89 -3.28
CA GLU A 51 6.04 7.12 -3.92
C GLU A 51 6.27 6.17 -5.11
N TYR A 52 6.02 4.86 -4.93
CA TYR A 52 6.44 3.80 -5.86
C TYR A 52 5.31 3.19 -6.69
N VAL A 53 4.07 3.20 -6.21
CA VAL A 53 2.93 2.61 -6.92
C VAL A 53 2.28 3.69 -7.76
N ASP A 54 2.42 3.59 -9.08
CA ASP A 54 1.84 4.58 -9.99
C ASP A 54 0.38 4.25 -10.31
N LEU A 55 -0.51 5.04 -9.72
CA LEU A 55 -1.96 5.02 -9.96
C LEU A 55 -2.46 6.31 -10.62
N GLY A 56 -1.54 7.17 -11.05
CA GLY A 56 -1.84 8.50 -11.55
C GLY A 56 -1.78 9.60 -10.49
N VAL A 57 -2.27 10.76 -10.87
CA VAL A 57 -2.18 12.01 -10.11
C VAL A 57 -3.52 12.73 -10.16
N SER A 58 -3.97 13.29 -9.03
CA SER A 58 -5.11 14.21 -8.95
C SER A 58 -4.68 15.50 -8.29
N GLY A 59 -4.93 16.65 -8.94
CA GLY A 59 -4.57 17.97 -8.39
C GLY A 59 -3.08 18.14 -8.06
N GLY A 60 -2.19 17.42 -8.76
CA GLY A 60 -0.73 17.43 -8.49
C GLY A 60 -0.26 16.48 -7.39
N ILE A 61 -1.16 15.68 -6.79
CA ILE A 61 -0.84 14.70 -5.73
C ILE A 61 -0.99 13.29 -6.29
N LYS A 62 -0.02 12.40 -6.00
CA LYS A 62 -0.06 10.99 -6.42
C LYS A 62 -1.14 10.20 -5.70
N CYS A 63 -1.78 9.31 -6.45
CA CYS A 63 -2.79 8.40 -5.94
C CYS A 63 -2.17 7.14 -5.32
N ASP A 64 -2.76 6.62 -4.24
CA ASP A 64 -2.33 5.41 -3.52
C ASP A 64 -3.34 4.27 -3.57
N VAL A 65 -4.56 4.53 -4.07
CA VAL A 65 -5.60 3.52 -4.30
C VAL A 65 -6.15 3.57 -5.72
N ILE A 66 -6.56 2.42 -6.25
CA ILE A 66 -7.27 2.29 -7.53
C ILE A 66 -8.77 2.54 -7.39
N GLY A 67 -9.27 2.56 -6.15
CA GLY A 67 -10.69 2.72 -5.85
C GLY A 67 -10.94 3.03 -4.38
N GLY A 68 -11.90 3.93 -4.12
CA GLY A 68 -12.25 4.44 -2.80
C GLY A 68 -11.57 5.77 -2.46
N LEU A 69 -11.58 6.11 -1.17
CA LEU A 69 -10.94 7.32 -0.67
C LEU A 69 -9.42 7.24 -0.83
N CYS A 70 -8.84 8.25 -1.46
CA CYS A 70 -7.43 8.32 -1.82
C CYS A 70 -6.70 9.43 -1.06
N ALA A 71 -5.40 9.26 -0.81
CA ALA A 71 -4.57 10.28 -0.19
C ALA A 71 -4.43 11.56 -1.05
N CYS A 72 -4.74 11.49 -2.35
CA CYS A 72 -4.89 12.68 -3.20
C CYS A 72 -6.13 13.53 -2.88
N ARG A 73 -6.94 13.12 -1.88
CA ARG A 73 -8.23 13.70 -1.47
C ARG A 73 -9.37 13.51 -2.47
N GLY A 74 -9.15 12.69 -3.49
CA GLY A 74 -10.17 12.25 -4.44
C GLY A 74 -10.85 10.94 -4.04
N TRP A 75 -11.98 10.67 -4.68
CA TRP A 75 -12.59 9.34 -4.75
C TRP A 75 -12.26 8.74 -6.12
N HIS A 76 -11.73 7.52 -6.13
CA HIS A 76 -11.41 6.77 -7.36
C HIS A 76 -12.30 5.55 -7.52
#